data_AF-A0A1Z3HGB9-F1
#
_entry.id   AF-A0A1Z3HGB9-F1
#
_cell.length_a   1.000
_cell.length_b   1.000
_cell.length_c   1.000
_cell.angle_alpha   90.00
_cell.angle_beta   90.00
_cell.angle_gamma   90.00
#
_symmetry.space_group_name_H-M   'P 1'
#
loop_
_entity.id
_entity.type
_entity.pdbx_description
1 polymer ?
#
loop_
_entity_poly.entity_id
_entity_poly.type
_entity_poly.pdbx_seq_one_letter_code
_entity_poly.pdbx_strand_id
1 'polypeptide(L)'
;MPVMLWLITHRPLQVCQRLDAMTYIAQLSGISPGGDIPWSLLSLAQVPESLTFRDIFTGRIGSFLPSLIGAILLLLVGWIIATVVALGVKNLLKRTNWDDRLANWVMGESPTQDVPIEEWTSTAVYWVIMTFTIVAFLRALNLDVVSEPLNDFLQQIFAYLPRIGGAALLLGIAWAIATVVKAIVTRGLSRFNLDDQLAQQTGGSSPIVLNETIGNVLYWFIFLLFLPLILSALNLPGLLQPVEGLIDQFLQAIPRILTALLVLAIGWLVARISRGIVSNLLAATGADQIGTRVGLAANTQDGVSLSGLVGTIVYVLILIPAAVAALNELDIQAISDPAVQMLEQILTAIPQILMAGLVLVVFYVIGRFVSDLVVSILRSIGFDNIMGILGLPELSVPAAAQAQPTVDTEGQPSTTVQTPGRTPSEVVGLIVLAGIVLFGAVTATEILQFAALTNIVQAILRVSARIISALVVFGVGLYLANLAFRLISAMGTSQARTLAQAARIAVIALVGAMALQQMGVATDIVNLAFGLLLGAIAVAIAIAFGLGGRDIASEQIREWLNNFKQNQ
;
A
#
# COMPACT_ATOMS: atom_id res chain seq x y z
N MET A 1 8.09 -37.79 31.79
CA MET A 1 7.43 -38.51 30.68
C MET A 1 6.52 -39.57 31.31
N PRO A 2 5.21 -39.33 31.48
CA PRO A 2 4.24 -39.34 30.38
C PRO A 2 3.02 -38.41 30.62
N VAL A 3 2.99 -37.21 30.04
CA VAL A 3 1.77 -36.37 29.99
C VAL A 3 1.60 -35.72 28.61
N MET A 4 2.70 -35.52 27.87
CA MET A 4 2.66 -34.95 26.51
C MET A 4 2.00 -35.84 25.45
N LEU A 5 1.86 -37.16 25.66
CA LEU A 5 1.31 -38.04 24.62
C LEU A 5 -0.22 -38.10 24.57
N TRP A 6 -0.92 -37.57 25.58
CA TRP A 6 -2.40 -37.55 25.61
C TRP A 6 -3.01 -36.29 24.99
N LEU A 7 -2.21 -35.22 24.82
CA LEU A 7 -2.66 -33.91 24.34
C LEU A 7 -2.74 -33.77 22.81
N ILE A 8 -2.37 -34.80 22.05
CA ILE A 8 -2.28 -34.72 20.58
C ILE A 8 -3.57 -35.20 19.87
N THR A 9 -4.53 -35.84 20.55
CA THR A 9 -5.64 -36.52 19.84
C THR A 9 -7.05 -35.94 19.98
N HIS A 10 -7.34 -34.93 20.81
CA HIS A 10 -8.73 -34.41 20.92
C HIS A 10 -8.86 -32.88 20.98
N ARG A 11 -9.17 -32.29 19.80
CA ARG A 11 -9.93 -31.05 19.51
C ARG A 11 -9.39 -29.69 20.03
N PRO A 12 -8.98 -28.76 19.13
CA PRO A 12 -8.54 -27.40 19.43
C PRO A 12 -9.65 -26.35 19.26
N LEU A 13 -9.53 -25.19 19.94
CA LEU A 13 -9.93 -23.80 19.51
C LEU A 13 -10.65 -22.90 20.53
N GLN A 14 -11.20 -23.36 21.66
CA GLN A 14 -11.90 -22.45 22.59
C GLN A 14 -11.17 -22.13 23.90
N VAL A 15 -10.07 -22.82 24.21
CA VAL A 15 -9.36 -22.64 25.50
C VAL A 15 -8.35 -21.49 25.46
N CYS A 16 -7.78 -21.15 24.30
CA CYS A 16 -6.77 -20.07 24.24
C CYS A 16 -7.35 -18.67 24.52
N GLN A 17 -8.60 -18.37 24.13
CA GLN A 17 -9.19 -17.04 24.38
C GLN A 17 -9.43 -16.73 25.87
N ARG A 18 -9.58 -17.75 26.72
CA ARG A 18 -9.79 -17.55 28.17
C ARG A 18 -8.49 -17.36 28.95
N LEU A 19 -7.38 -17.89 28.47
CA LEU A 19 -6.07 -17.73 29.12
C LEU A 19 -5.49 -16.33 28.91
N ASP A 20 -5.73 -15.71 27.75
CA ASP A 20 -5.31 -14.33 27.50
C ASP A 20 -6.07 -13.33 28.39
N ALA A 21 -7.36 -13.59 28.67
CA ALA A 21 -8.14 -12.75 29.58
C ALA A 21 -7.65 -12.81 31.03
N MET A 22 -7.26 -13.99 31.54
CA MET A 22 -6.74 -14.11 32.93
C MET A 22 -5.37 -13.47 33.10
N THR A 23 -4.53 -13.50 32.07
CA THR A 23 -3.21 -12.85 32.09
C THR A 23 -3.36 -11.32 32.04
N TYR A 24 -4.32 -10.81 31.29
CA TYR A 24 -4.62 -9.37 31.21
C TYR A 24 -5.20 -8.80 32.53
N ILE A 25 -6.02 -9.58 33.25
CA ILE A 25 -6.56 -9.19 34.57
C ILE A 25 -5.48 -9.23 35.66
N ALA A 26 -4.50 -10.13 35.57
CA ALA A 26 -3.35 -10.17 36.48
C ALA A 26 -2.44 -8.94 36.32
N GLN A 27 -2.30 -8.42 35.10
CA GLN A 27 -1.45 -7.28 34.80
C GLN A 27 -2.08 -5.93 35.19
N LEU A 28 -3.42 -5.84 35.21
CA LEU A 28 -4.17 -4.65 35.67
C LEU A 28 -4.30 -4.55 37.20
N SER A 29 -4.06 -5.64 37.94
CA SER A 29 -4.22 -5.69 39.41
C SER A 29 -2.92 -5.51 40.21
N GLY A 30 -1.77 -5.39 39.55
CA GLY A 30 -0.51 -5.03 40.20
C GLY A 30 0.05 -6.06 41.19
N ILE A 31 -0.27 -7.35 41.02
CA ILE A 31 0.18 -8.41 41.94
C ILE A 31 1.45 -9.07 41.38
N SER A 32 2.54 -9.02 42.15
CA SER A 32 3.85 -9.60 41.81
C SER A 32 3.78 -11.14 41.75
N PRO A 33 4.52 -11.81 40.83
CA PRO A 33 4.48 -13.26 40.71
C PRO A 33 5.30 -13.89 41.84
N GLY A 34 4.61 -14.45 42.84
CA GLY A 34 5.24 -15.18 43.94
C GLY A 34 4.47 -15.25 45.27
N GLY A 35 3.28 -14.63 45.38
CA GLY A 35 2.47 -14.67 46.61
C GLY A 35 1.38 -15.74 46.59
N ASP A 36 1.22 -16.44 47.71
CA ASP A 36 0.17 -17.44 47.94
C ASP A 36 -1.22 -16.85 47.72
N ILE A 37 -2.01 -17.47 46.83
CA ILE A 37 -3.36 -17.02 46.50
C ILE A 37 -4.29 -17.37 47.69
N PRO A 38 -4.96 -16.39 48.34
CA PRO A 38 -5.84 -16.68 49.46
C PRO A 38 -7.11 -17.41 49.01
N TRP A 39 -7.45 -18.47 49.75
CA TRP A 39 -8.61 -19.36 49.53
C TRP A 39 -9.97 -18.65 49.57
N SER A 40 -10.02 -17.38 49.98
CA SER A 40 -11.21 -16.53 49.90
C SER A 40 -11.61 -16.14 48.47
N LEU A 41 -10.76 -16.35 47.46
CA LEU A 41 -11.14 -16.13 46.04
C LEU A 41 -11.88 -17.32 45.42
N LEU A 42 -11.88 -18.49 46.08
CA LEU A 42 -12.68 -19.66 45.66
C LEU A 42 -14.14 -19.58 46.09
N SER A 43 -14.51 -18.65 46.98
CA SER A 43 -15.91 -18.49 47.41
C SER A 43 -16.80 -17.77 46.38
N LEU A 44 -16.25 -17.26 45.28
CA LEU A 44 -17.03 -16.74 44.13
C LEU A 44 -17.49 -17.86 43.17
N ALA A 45 -17.18 -19.13 43.47
CA ALA A 45 -17.65 -20.29 42.72
C ALA A 45 -18.85 -21.00 43.39
N GLN A 46 -19.69 -20.27 44.14
CA GLN A 46 -20.99 -20.78 44.55
C GLN A 46 -21.92 -20.87 43.32
N VAL A 47 -21.94 -22.04 42.70
CA VAL A 47 -23.00 -22.46 41.78
C VAL A 47 -24.28 -22.59 42.62
N PRO A 48 -25.37 -21.86 42.32
CA PRO A 48 -26.63 -22.07 43.01
C PRO A 48 -27.08 -23.52 42.80
N GLU A 49 -27.30 -24.25 43.89
CA GLU A 49 -27.86 -25.60 43.82
C GLU A 49 -29.23 -25.55 43.15
N SER A 50 -29.34 -26.28 42.04
CA SER A 50 -30.56 -26.51 41.24
C SER A 50 -31.44 -25.28 41.01
N LEU A 51 -31.09 -24.52 39.97
CA LEU A 51 -32.13 -23.92 39.12
C LEU A 51 -32.93 -25.08 38.51
N THR A 52 -33.98 -25.52 39.19
CA THR A 52 -34.87 -26.56 38.71
C THR A 52 -35.39 -26.14 37.34
N PHE A 53 -35.32 -27.02 36.32
CA PHE A 53 -35.88 -26.75 34.98
C PHE A 53 -37.32 -26.21 35.09
N ARG A 54 -38.06 -26.67 36.10
CA ARG A 54 -39.38 -26.15 36.45
C ARG A 54 -39.40 -24.65 36.73
N ASP A 55 -38.46 -24.06 37.47
CA ASP A 55 -38.47 -22.63 37.80
C ASP A 55 -38.11 -21.76 36.60
N ILE A 56 -37.22 -22.24 35.73
CA ILE A 56 -36.91 -21.58 34.45
C ILE A 56 -38.10 -21.68 33.49
N PHE A 57 -38.76 -22.84 33.46
CA PHE A 57 -39.89 -23.11 32.56
C PHE A 57 -41.16 -22.36 33.02
N THR A 58 -41.55 -22.44 34.29
CA THR A 58 -42.73 -21.74 34.82
C THR A 58 -42.51 -20.24 34.93
N GLY A 59 -41.30 -19.79 35.29
CA GLY A 59 -40.96 -18.38 35.41
C GLY A 59 -40.93 -17.62 34.09
N ARG A 60 -40.39 -18.22 33.01
CA ARG A 60 -40.39 -17.58 31.68
C ARG A 60 -41.69 -17.83 30.91
N ILE A 61 -42.19 -19.07 30.84
CA ILE A 61 -43.38 -19.37 30.02
C ILE A 61 -44.68 -18.86 30.68
N GLY A 62 -44.72 -18.81 32.02
CA GLY A 62 -45.86 -18.26 32.76
C GLY A 62 -46.13 -16.78 32.46
N SER A 63 -45.08 -15.98 32.21
CA SER A 63 -45.23 -14.57 31.83
C SER A 63 -45.49 -14.34 30.33
N PHE A 64 -45.11 -15.29 29.46
CA PHE A 64 -45.33 -15.18 28.01
C PHE A 64 -46.79 -15.40 27.60
N LEU A 65 -47.54 -16.27 28.30
CA LEU A 65 -48.93 -16.56 27.95
C LEU A 65 -49.83 -15.31 28.04
N PRO A 66 -49.82 -14.54 29.14
CA PRO A 66 -50.60 -13.31 29.24
C PRO A 66 -50.18 -12.23 28.22
N SER A 67 -48.88 -12.03 28.00
CA SER A 67 -48.38 -11.03 27.05
C SER A 67 -48.74 -11.40 25.59
N LEU A 68 -48.74 -12.69 25.27
CA LEU A 68 -49.15 -13.19 23.96
C LEU A 68 -50.63 -12.91 23.68
N ILE A 69 -51.50 -13.17 24.66
CA ILE A 69 -52.94 -12.88 24.53
C ILE A 69 -53.16 -11.37 24.40
N GLY A 70 -52.49 -10.56 25.24
CA GLY A 70 -52.55 -9.10 25.17
C GLY A 70 -52.11 -8.55 23.82
N ALA A 71 -51.00 -9.08 23.27
CA ALA A 71 -50.51 -8.69 21.95
C ALA A 71 -51.51 -9.08 20.84
N ILE A 72 -52.01 -10.31 20.82
CA ILE A 72 -52.99 -10.76 19.81
C ILE A 72 -54.24 -9.88 19.82
N LEU A 73 -54.77 -9.53 21.00
CA LEU A 73 -55.89 -8.59 21.12
C LEU A 73 -55.54 -7.22 20.55
N LEU A 74 -54.36 -6.70 20.86
CA LEU A 74 -53.89 -5.39 20.36
C LEU A 74 -53.80 -5.37 18.83
N LEU A 75 -53.30 -6.45 18.22
CA LEU A 75 -53.20 -6.59 16.77
C LEU A 75 -54.58 -6.63 16.10
N LEU A 76 -55.53 -7.36 16.67
CA LEU A 76 -56.91 -7.41 16.16
C LEU A 76 -57.59 -6.04 16.24
N VAL A 77 -57.45 -5.34 17.38
CA VAL A 77 -58.01 -4.00 17.57
C VAL A 77 -57.38 -3.00 16.59
N GLY A 78 -56.06 -2.99 16.47
CA GLY A 78 -55.37 -2.06 15.57
C GLY A 78 -55.67 -2.31 14.10
N TRP A 79 -55.90 -3.56 13.67
CA TRP A 79 -56.34 -3.87 12.31
C TRP A 79 -57.71 -3.27 11.98
N ILE A 80 -58.66 -3.33 12.91
CA ILE A 80 -59.98 -2.71 12.76
C ILE A 80 -59.83 -1.19 12.67
N ILE A 81 -59.05 -0.57 13.56
CA ILE A 81 -58.80 0.87 13.56
C ILE A 81 -58.17 1.32 12.23
N ALA A 82 -57.14 0.62 11.75
CA ALA A 82 -56.46 0.94 10.50
C ALA A 82 -57.44 0.97 9.32
N THR A 83 -58.31 -0.04 9.24
CA THR A 83 -59.31 -0.18 8.18
C THR A 83 -60.32 0.98 8.23
N VAL A 84 -60.86 1.27 9.42
CA VAL A 84 -61.86 2.33 9.61
C VAL A 84 -61.29 3.70 9.24
N VAL A 85 -60.08 4.02 9.71
CA VAL A 85 -59.43 5.30 9.42
C VAL A 85 -59.12 5.45 7.93
N ALA A 86 -58.61 4.40 7.28
CA ALA A 86 -58.31 4.41 5.85
C ALA A 86 -59.55 4.66 4.99
N LEU A 87 -60.68 4.01 5.32
CA LEU A 87 -61.98 4.25 4.70
C LEU A 87 -62.47 5.68 4.93
N GLY A 88 -62.30 6.21 6.15
CA GLY A 88 -62.62 7.60 6.47
C GLY A 88 -61.83 8.59 5.62
N VAL A 89 -60.51 8.40 5.51
CA VAL A 89 -59.62 9.21 4.68
C VAL A 89 -60.00 9.11 3.19
N LYS A 90 -60.27 7.90 2.69
CA LYS A 90 -60.71 7.69 1.29
C LYS A 90 -61.97 8.50 0.98
N ASN A 91 -62.96 8.47 1.87
CA ASN A 91 -64.22 9.19 1.68
C ASN A 91 -64.05 10.72 1.80
N LEU A 92 -63.08 11.19 2.58
CA LEU A 92 -62.79 12.61 2.77
C LEU A 92 -62.03 13.18 1.57
N LEU A 93 -61.03 12.44 1.04
CA LEU A 93 -60.31 12.81 -0.17
C LEU A 93 -61.24 12.85 -1.39
N LYS A 94 -62.11 11.85 -1.56
CA LYS A 94 -63.11 11.84 -2.64
C LYS A 94 -64.07 13.03 -2.62
N ARG A 95 -64.25 13.69 -1.48
CA ARG A 95 -65.07 14.91 -1.37
C ARG A 95 -64.31 16.17 -1.77
N THR A 96 -63.01 16.07 -1.98
CA THR A 96 -62.14 17.21 -2.21
C THR A 96 -61.57 17.09 -3.63
N ASN A 97 -62.01 17.92 -4.58
CA ASN A 97 -61.61 17.90 -6.00
C ASN A 97 -60.14 18.33 -6.24
N TRP A 98 -59.20 17.85 -5.43
CA TRP A 98 -57.76 18.12 -5.58
C TRP A 98 -57.19 17.42 -6.81
N ASP A 99 -57.73 16.26 -7.14
CA ASP A 99 -57.23 15.42 -8.23
C ASP A 99 -57.37 16.13 -9.59
N ASP A 100 -58.51 16.76 -9.84
CA ASP A 100 -58.76 17.56 -11.06
C ASP A 100 -57.85 18.81 -11.16
N ARG A 101 -57.52 19.43 -10.01
CA ARG A 101 -56.69 20.65 -9.99
C ARG A 101 -55.21 20.34 -10.15
N LEU A 102 -54.75 19.23 -9.56
CA LEU A 102 -53.37 18.76 -9.67
C LEU A 102 -53.10 18.19 -11.07
N ALA A 103 -54.02 17.41 -11.63
CA ALA A 103 -53.90 16.87 -12.99
C ALA A 103 -53.74 18.00 -14.03
N ASN A 104 -54.54 19.06 -13.92
CA ASN A 104 -54.48 20.19 -14.83
C ASN A 104 -53.20 21.04 -14.68
N TRP A 105 -52.64 21.16 -13.47
CA TRP A 105 -51.42 21.93 -13.22
C TRP A 105 -50.14 21.17 -13.60
N VAL A 106 -50.09 19.86 -13.35
CA VAL A 106 -48.89 19.05 -13.61
C VAL A 106 -48.83 18.58 -15.06
N MET A 107 -49.96 18.15 -15.65
CA MET A 107 -49.92 17.42 -16.92
C MET A 107 -50.32 18.22 -18.15
N GLY A 108 -51.03 19.34 -18.01
CA GLY A 108 -51.44 20.16 -19.15
C GLY A 108 -52.34 19.40 -20.15
N GLU A 109 -53.62 19.77 -20.21
CA GLU A 109 -54.61 19.21 -21.13
C GLU A 109 -54.83 17.69 -21.01
N SER A 110 -55.74 17.33 -20.09
CA SER A 110 -56.54 16.09 -20.04
C SER A 110 -55.75 14.76 -20.04
N PRO A 111 -55.41 14.20 -18.87
CA PRO A 111 -54.88 12.84 -18.80
C PRO A 111 -55.93 11.84 -19.30
N THR A 112 -55.51 10.87 -20.10
CA THR A 112 -56.35 9.75 -20.55
C THR A 112 -56.54 8.66 -19.49
N GLN A 113 -55.97 8.85 -18.29
CA GLN A 113 -56.06 7.90 -17.19
C GLN A 113 -55.96 8.63 -15.85
N ASP A 114 -57.08 8.67 -15.12
CA ASP A 114 -57.14 9.23 -13.77
C ASP A 114 -56.18 8.44 -12.88
N VAL A 115 -55.12 9.08 -12.38
CA VAL A 115 -54.25 8.48 -11.38
C VAL A 115 -55.06 8.46 -10.06
N PRO A 116 -55.39 7.30 -9.48
CA PRO A 116 -56.26 7.23 -8.31
C PRO A 116 -55.48 7.60 -7.04
N ILE A 117 -55.23 8.89 -6.86
CA ILE A 117 -54.48 9.45 -5.72
C ILE A 117 -55.17 9.09 -4.40
N GLU A 118 -56.50 8.99 -4.38
CA GLU A 118 -57.26 8.64 -3.18
C GLU A 118 -57.10 7.18 -2.81
N GLU A 119 -56.96 6.29 -3.79
CA GLU A 119 -56.68 4.87 -3.56
C GLU A 119 -55.27 4.66 -3.00
N TRP A 120 -54.29 5.38 -3.56
CA TRP A 120 -52.91 5.33 -3.09
C TRP A 120 -52.77 5.92 -1.68
N THR A 121 -53.37 7.08 -1.44
CA THR A 121 -53.30 7.77 -0.15
C THR A 121 -54.01 6.97 0.95
N SER A 122 -55.22 6.44 0.68
CA SER A 122 -55.94 5.63 1.67
C SER A 122 -55.24 4.31 1.98
N THR A 123 -54.66 3.66 0.98
CA THR A 123 -53.85 2.44 1.16
C THR A 123 -52.57 2.73 1.94
N ALA A 124 -51.93 3.88 1.71
CA ALA A 124 -50.75 4.31 2.47
C ALA A 124 -51.10 4.56 3.95
N VAL A 125 -52.19 5.27 4.23
CA VAL A 125 -52.65 5.53 5.61
C VAL A 125 -52.97 4.22 6.33
N TYR A 126 -53.64 3.26 5.66
CA TYR A 126 -53.86 1.92 6.22
C TYR A 126 -52.55 1.25 6.62
N TRP A 127 -51.56 1.20 5.71
CA TRP A 127 -50.27 0.56 5.97
C TRP A 127 -49.48 1.25 7.08
N VAL A 128 -49.53 2.59 7.16
CA VAL A 128 -48.88 3.33 8.25
C VAL A 128 -49.49 2.98 9.59
N ILE A 129 -50.83 3.03 9.73
CA ILE A 129 -51.52 2.69 10.98
C ILE A 129 -51.32 1.21 11.34
N MET A 130 -51.33 0.33 10.35
CA MET A 130 -51.03 -1.09 10.52
C MET A 130 -49.58 -1.31 10.98
N THR A 131 -48.62 -0.55 10.44
CA THR A 131 -47.21 -0.62 10.87
C THR A 131 -47.06 -0.19 12.33
N PHE A 132 -47.73 0.89 12.76
CA PHE A 132 -47.78 1.26 14.19
C PHE A 132 -48.42 0.16 15.04
N THR A 133 -49.49 -0.47 14.54
CA THR A 133 -50.14 -1.59 15.23
C THR A 133 -49.19 -2.77 15.38
N ILE A 134 -48.42 -3.10 14.34
CA ILE A 134 -47.40 -4.15 14.38
C ILE A 134 -46.29 -3.78 15.37
N VAL A 135 -45.80 -2.55 15.38
CA VAL A 135 -44.79 -2.10 16.36
C VAL A 135 -45.31 -2.21 17.79
N ALA A 136 -46.55 -1.77 18.04
CA ALA A 136 -47.20 -1.90 19.34
C ALA A 136 -47.42 -3.36 19.75
N PHE A 137 -47.76 -4.23 18.79
CA PHE A 137 -47.86 -5.68 18.99
C PHE A 137 -46.51 -6.29 19.39
N LEU A 138 -45.42 -5.94 18.69
CA LEU A 138 -44.08 -6.42 18.99
C LEU A 138 -43.60 -5.94 20.37
N ARG A 139 -43.88 -4.68 20.72
CA ARG A 139 -43.63 -4.14 22.07
C ARG A 139 -44.44 -4.88 23.14
N ALA A 140 -45.71 -5.18 22.88
CA ALA A 140 -46.54 -5.95 23.81
C ALA A 140 -46.01 -7.38 24.05
N LEU A 141 -45.25 -7.94 23.09
CA LEU A 141 -44.51 -9.19 23.25
C LEU A 141 -43.14 -9.03 23.94
N ASN A 142 -42.78 -7.82 24.39
CA ASN A 142 -41.46 -7.45 24.90
C ASN A 142 -40.33 -7.71 23.89
N LEU A 143 -40.61 -7.53 22.59
CA LEU A 143 -39.62 -7.61 21.51
C LEU A 143 -39.04 -6.22 21.20
N ASP A 144 -38.58 -5.52 22.23
CA ASP A 144 -38.10 -4.13 22.13
C ASP A 144 -36.98 -3.98 21.09
N VAL A 145 -36.04 -4.94 21.07
CA VAL A 145 -34.92 -5.03 20.11
C VAL A 145 -35.37 -4.98 18.65
N VAL A 146 -36.55 -5.54 18.34
CA VAL A 146 -37.11 -5.51 16.98
C VAL A 146 -37.96 -4.26 16.79
N SER A 147 -38.70 -3.83 17.80
CA SER A 147 -39.66 -2.73 17.68
C SER A 147 -39.03 -1.34 17.61
N GLU A 148 -37.86 -1.13 18.24
CA GLU A 148 -37.19 0.17 18.25
C GLU A 148 -36.77 0.63 16.85
N PRO A 149 -36.04 -0.15 16.04
CA PRO A 149 -35.68 0.24 14.68
C PRO A 149 -36.90 0.54 13.79
N LEU A 150 -38.00 -0.23 13.94
CA LEU A 150 -39.23 0.02 13.17
C LEU A 150 -39.91 1.33 13.60
N ASN A 151 -39.92 1.62 14.91
CA ASN A 151 -40.44 2.87 15.43
C ASN A 151 -39.60 4.07 14.98
N ASP A 152 -38.27 3.95 15.00
CA ASP A 152 -37.36 5.01 14.54
C ASP A 152 -37.56 5.29 13.06
N PHE A 153 -37.73 4.26 12.24
CA PHE A 153 -38.07 4.40 10.82
C PHE A 153 -39.38 5.16 10.62
N LEU A 154 -40.43 4.83 11.38
CA LEU A 154 -41.69 5.57 11.33
C LEU A 154 -41.50 7.03 11.72
N GLN A 155 -40.81 7.30 12.84
CA GLN A 155 -40.51 8.67 13.26
C GLN A 155 -39.73 9.43 12.19
N GLN A 156 -38.79 8.76 11.50
CA GLN A 156 -38.03 9.34 10.40
C GLN A 156 -38.95 9.72 9.23
N ILE A 157 -39.88 8.86 8.82
CA ILE A 157 -40.87 9.16 7.77
C ILE A 157 -41.71 10.40 8.14
N PHE A 158 -42.24 10.48 9.36
CA PHE A 158 -43.02 11.63 9.79
C PHE A 158 -42.18 12.90 9.89
N ALA A 159 -40.90 12.80 10.24
CA ALA A 159 -39.98 13.93 10.21
C ALA A 159 -39.71 14.44 8.79
N TYR A 160 -39.82 13.59 7.76
CA TYR A 160 -39.69 14.02 6.37
C TYR A 160 -40.93 14.73 5.81
N LEU A 161 -42.14 14.50 6.35
CA LEU A 161 -43.37 15.12 5.82
C LEU A 161 -43.31 16.67 5.85
N PRO A 162 -43.01 17.32 6.99
CA PRO A 162 -42.89 18.78 7.05
C PRO A 162 -41.73 19.30 6.19
N ARG A 163 -40.64 18.53 6.09
CA ARG A 163 -39.44 18.88 5.31
C ARG A 163 -39.71 18.91 3.81
N ILE A 164 -40.42 17.91 3.30
CA ILE A 164 -40.88 17.86 1.90
C ILE A 164 -41.78 19.06 1.60
N GLY A 165 -42.68 19.41 2.52
CA GLY A 165 -43.51 20.61 2.40
C GLY A 165 -42.68 21.90 2.30
N GLY A 166 -41.68 22.06 3.19
CA GLY A 166 -40.77 23.21 3.16
C GLY A 166 -39.96 23.31 1.85
N ALA A 167 -39.44 22.18 1.37
CA ALA A 167 -38.71 22.10 0.11
C ALA A 167 -39.59 22.44 -1.11
N ALA A 168 -40.84 21.95 -1.13
CA ALA A 168 -41.79 22.27 -2.19
C ALA A 168 -42.13 23.77 -2.25
N LEU A 169 -42.29 24.39 -1.07
CA LEU A 169 -42.49 25.84 -0.97
C LEU A 169 -41.29 26.62 -1.52
N LEU A 170 -40.06 26.23 -1.13
CA LEU A 170 -38.83 26.84 -1.64
C LEU A 170 -38.68 26.67 -3.16
N LEU A 171 -39.04 25.51 -3.70
CA LEU A 171 -39.02 25.25 -5.14
C LEU A 171 -39.98 26.18 -5.88
N GLY A 172 -41.20 26.38 -5.35
CA GLY A 172 -42.16 27.33 -5.90
C GLY A 172 -41.62 28.77 -5.92
N ILE A 173 -40.97 29.19 -4.83
CA ILE A 173 -40.31 30.51 -4.74
C ILE A 173 -39.16 30.62 -5.77
N ALA A 174 -38.32 29.60 -5.87
CA ALA A 174 -37.19 29.56 -6.80
C ALA A 174 -37.68 29.70 -8.26
N TRP A 175 -38.73 28.98 -8.64
CA TRP A 175 -39.34 29.05 -9.97
C TRP A 175 -39.87 30.45 -10.29
N ALA A 176 -40.56 31.08 -9.33
CA ALA A 176 -41.08 32.44 -9.49
C ALA A 176 -39.93 33.45 -9.69
N ILE A 177 -38.91 33.42 -8.84
CA ILE A 177 -37.75 34.32 -8.92
C ILE A 177 -36.97 34.10 -10.22
N ALA A 178 -36.68 32.85 -10.57
CA ALA A 178 -35.93 32.52 -11.77
C ALA A 178 -36.63 33.01 -13.04
N THR A 179 -37.95 32.85 -13.12
CA THR A 179 -38.76 33.32 -14.26
C THR A 179 -38.75 34.84 -14.35
N VAL A 180 -38.88 35.55 -13.22
CA VAL A 180 -38.83 37.01 -13.16
C VAL A 180 -37.45 37.53 -13.60
N VAL A 181 -36.36 36.96 -13.07
CA VAL A 181 -35.00 37.40 -13.43
C VAL A 181 -34.70 37.11 -14.90
N LYS A 182 -35.05 35.92 -15.41
CA LYS A 182 -34.91 35.60 -16.83
C LYS A 182 -35.62 36.64 -17.70
N ALA A 183 -36.85 36.98 -17.37
CA ALA A 183 -37.62 37.98 -18.12
C ALA A 183 -37.01 39.38 -18.08
N ILE A 184 -36.44 39.79 -16.93
CA ILE A 184 -35.77 41.08 -16.80
C ILE A 184 -34.49 41.10 -17.64
N VAL A 185 -33.67 40.05 -17.57
CA VAL A 185 -32.37 40.00 -18.25
C VAL A 185 -32.55 39.88 -19.75
N THR A 186 -33.43 39.01 -20.25
CA THR A 186 -33.64 38.88 -21.70
C THR A 186 -34.18 40.17 -22.30
N ARG A 187 -35.12 40.85 -21.62
CA ARG A 187 -35.64 42.17 -22.04
C ARG A 187 -34.60 43.30 -21.92
N GLY A 188 -33.62 43.16 -21.02
CA GLY A 188 -32.53 44.11 -20.86
C GLY A 188 -31.48 43.97 -21.96
N LEU A 189 -31.02 42.73 -22.20
CA LEU A 189 -30.02 42.41 -23.21
C LEU A 189 -30.52 42.64 -24.64
N SER A 190 -31.81 42.42 -24.89
CA SER A 190 -32.40 42.70 -26.20
C SER A 190 -32.33 44.18 -26.59
N ARG A 191 -32.06 45.11 -25.65
CA ARG A 191 -31.84 46.53 -25.97
C ARG A 191 -30.44 46.82 -26.51
N PHE A 192 -29.49 45.90 -26.36
CA PHE A 192 -28.08 46.13 -26.71
C PHE A 192 -27.65 45.56 -28.07
N ASN A 193 -28.55 44.93 -28.84
CA ASN A 193 -28.31 44.38 -30.20
C ASN A 193 -26.96 43.65 -30.38
N LEU A 194 -26.51 42.93 -29.33
CA LEU A 194 -25.22 42.23 -29.36
C LEU A 194 -25.24 41.06 -30.36
N ASP A 195 -26.41 40.43 -30.54
CA ASP A 195 -26.56 39.28 -31.42
C ASP A 195 -26.31 39.64 -32.90
N ASP A 196 -26.67 40.87 -33.32
CA ASP A 196 -26.50 41.35 -34.70
C ASP A 196 -25.01 41.57 -35.05
N GLN A 197 -24.21 42.06 -34.10
CA GLN A 197 -22.78 42.32 -34.32
C GLN A 197 -21.97 41.02 -34.37
N LEU A 198 -22.35 40.01 -33.58
CA LEU A 198 -21.69 38.71 -33.60
C LEU A 198 -22.07 37.89 -34.84
N ALA A 199 -23.33 37.94 -35.27
CA ALA A 199 -23.79 37.26 -36.47
C ALA A 199 -23.06 37.74 -37.75
N GLN A 200 -22.78 39.04 -37.85
CA GLN A 200 -22.03 39.60 -38.99
C GLN A 200 -20.57 39.15 -39.06
N GLN A 201 -19.91 38.88 -37.92
CA GLN A 201 -18.51 38.47 -37.90
C GLN A 201 -18.30 36.97 -38.04
N THR A 202 -19.34 36.15 -37.83
CA THR A 202 -19.22 34.68 -37.85
C THR A 202 -19.73 34.00 -39.11
N GLY A 203 -20.46 34.69 -40.00
CA GLY A 203 -20.81 34.20 -41.35
C GLY A 203 -21.52 32.83 -41.41
N GLY A 204 -21.94 32.30 -40.26
CA GLY A 204 -22.39 30.93 -40.07
C GLY A 204 -23.90 30.85 -39.91
N SER A 205 -24.50 29.86 -40.56
CA SER A 205 -25.94 29.60 -40.68
C SER A 205 -26.63 29.10 -39.40
N SER A 206 -26.16 29.51 -38.22
CA SER A 206 -26.81 29.19 -36.94
C SER A 206 -26.66 30.39 -36.00
N PRO A 207 -27.62 31.31 -35.98
CA PRO A 207 -27.60 32.43 -35.04
C PRO A 207 -27.76 31.86 -33.64
N ILE A 208 -26.65 31.69 -32.93
CA ILE A 208 -26.67 31.41 -31.50
C ILE A 208 -27.14 32.70 -30.84
N VAL A 209 -28.44 32.77 -30.54
CA VAL A 209 -29.03 33.86 -29.76
C VAL A 209 -28.43 33.82 -28.36
N LEU A 210 -27.43 34.68 -28.14
CA LEU A 210 -26.66 34.74 -26.90
C LEU A 210 -27.56 35.27 -25.78
N ASN A 211 -28.50 36.15 -26.13
CA ASN A 211 -29.50 36.70 -25.22
C ASN A 211 -30.36 35.62 -24.52
N GLU A 212 -30.86 34.62 -25.27
CA GLU A 212 -31.73 33.56 -24.77
C GLU A 212 -30.91 32.51 -24.02
N THR A 213 -29.70 32.23 -24.50
CA THR A 213 -28.76 31.35 -23.83
C THR A 213 -28.38 31.89 -22.45
N ILE A 214 -28.02 33.18 -22.34
CA ILE A 214 -27.71 33.83 -21.06
C ILE A 214 -28.94 33.83 -20.14
N GLY A 215 -30.13 34.13 -20.66
CA GLY A 215 -31.37 34.09 -19.89
C GLY A 215 -31.70 32.70 -19.35
N ASN A 216 -31.51 31.66 -20.15
CA ASN A 216 -31.69 30.26 -19.73
C ASN A 216 -30.63 29.82 -18.72
N VAL A 217 -29.37 30.17 -18.93
CA VAL A 217 -28.28 29.88 -17.99
C VAL A 217 -28.56 30.54 -16.64
N LEU A 218 -28.99 31.80 -16.62
CA LEU A 218 -29.34 32.48 -15.37
C LEU A 218 -30.56 31.87 -14.68
N TYR A 219 -31.58 31.43 -15.43
CA TYR A 219 -32.71 30.70 -14.87
C TYR A 219 -32.26 29.43 -14.13
N TRP A 220 -31.44 28.61 -14.79
CA TRP A 220 -30.88 27.39 -14.19
C TRP A 220 -29.90 27.69 -13.05
N PHE A 221 -29.12 28.77 -13.16
CA PHE A 221 -28.22 29.22 -12.10
C PHE A 221 -28.99 29.64 -10.84
N ILE A 222 -30.11 30.35 -10.98
CA ILE A 222 -30.97 30.69 -9.85
C ILE A 222 -31.54 29.41 -9.23
N PHE A 223 -32.01 28.47 -10.04
CA PHE A 223 -32.47 27.18 -9.52
C PHE A 223 -31.35 26.45 -8.75
N LEU A 224 -30.13 26.47 -9.28
CA LEU A 224 -28.94 25.91 -8.65
C LEU A 224 -28.55 26.65 -7.36
N LEU A 225 -28.74 27.97 -7.27
CA LEU A 225 -28.52 28.76 -6.06
C LEU A 225 -29.58 28.48 -4.97
N PHE A 226 -30.81 28.16 -5.38
CA PHE A 226 -31.86 27.72 -4.46
C PHE A 226 -31.73 26.24 -4.08
N LEU A 227 -30.98 25.44 -4.85
CA LEU A 227 -30.84 24.01 -4.62
C LEU A 227 -30.26 23.68 -3.24
N PRO A 228 -29.20 24.35 -2.72
CA PRO A 228 -28.77 24.19 -1.34
C PRO A 228 -29.89 24.49 -0.33
N LEU A 229 -30.68 25.54 -0.57
CA LEU A 229 -31.80 25.89 0.31
C LEU A 229 -32.88 24.80 0.32
N ILE A 230 -33.21 24.25 -0.84
CA ILE A 230 -34.18 23.16 -1.02
C ILE A 230 -33.68 21.88 -0.34
N LEU A 231 -32.42 21.50 -0.58
CA LEU A 231 -31.79 20.33 0.03
C LEU A 231 -31.63 20.50 1.56
N SER A 232 -31.40 21.71 2.04
CA SER A 232 -31.37 22.04 3.47
C SER A 232 -32.76 21.88 4.10
N ALA A 233 -33.82 22.29 3.40
CA ALA A 233 -35.19 22.05 3.85
C ALA A 233 -35.52 20.55 3.91
N LEU A 234 -34.96 19.74 3.00
CA LEU A 234 -35.04 18.27 3.04
C LEU A 234 -34.15 17.63 4.12
N ASN A 235 -33.28 18.40 4.78
CA ASN A 235 -32.30 17.94 5.76
C ASN A 235 -31.37 16.86 5.17
N LEU A 236 -30.82 17.13 3.98
CA LEU A 236 -29.88 16.27 3.25
C LEU A 236 -28.45 16.85 3.27
N PRO A 237 -27.79 16.98 4.45
CA PRO A 237 -26.51 17.69 4.57
C PRO A 237 -25.38 17.09 3.72
N GLY A 238 -25.41 15.77 3.49
CA GLY A 238 -24.42 15.10 2.64
C GLY A 238 -24.51 15.46 1.17
N LEU A 239 -25.67 15.91 0.67
CA LEU A 239 -25.85 16.35 -0.71
C LEU A 239 -25.59 17.85 -0.87
N LEU A 240 -25.63 18.61 0.22
CA LEU A 240 -25.38 20.06 0.23
C LEU A 240 -23.92 20.37 -0.06
N GLN A 241 -23.00 19.71 0.65
CA GLN A 241 -21.58 20.10 0.62
C GLN A 241 -20.98 20.10 -0.79
N PRO A 242 -21.21 19.09 -1.66
CA PRO A 242 -20.65 19.12 -3.01
C PRO A 242 -21.29 20.23 -3.87
N VAL A 243 -22.59 20.49 -3.72
CA VAL A 243 -23.30 21.53 -4.47
C VAL A 243 -22.86 22.93 -4.03
N GLU A 244 -22.80 23.17 -2.72
CA GLU A 244 -22.30 24.43 -2.15
C GLU A 244 -20.85 24.67 -2.58
N GLY A 245 -20.00 23.64 -2.52
CA GLY A 245 -18.63 23.71 -3.02
C GLY A 245 -18.53 24.10 -4.49
N LEU A 246 -19.42 23.59 -5.36
CA LEU A 246 -19.44 23.97 -6.77
C LEU A 246 -19.88 25.43 -6.98
N ILE A 247 -20.83 25.92 -6.17
CA ILE A 247 -21.26 27.32 -6.22
C ILE A 247 -20.12 28.23 -5.76
N ASP A 248 -19.48 27.91 -4.64
CA ASP A 248 -18.36 28.67 -4.10
C ASP A 248 -17.18 28.69 -5.08
N GLN A 249 -16.84 27.53 -5.67
CA GLN A 249 -15.80 27.44 -6.71
C GLN A 249 -16.14 28.29 -7.92
N PHE A 250 -17.39 28.25 -8.39
CA PHE A 250 -17.83 29.06 -9.54
C PHE A 250 -17.74 30.55 -9.24
N LEU A 251 -18.17 31.00 -8.06
CA LEU A 251 -18.08 32.40 -7.65
C LEU A 251 -16.63 32.88 -7.51
N GLN A 252 -15.75 32.04 -6.96
CA GLN A 252 -14.32 32.33 -6.84
C GLN A 252 -13.58 32.26 -8.18
N ALA A 253 -14.06 31.46 -9.13
CA ALA A 253 -13.48 31.36 -10.46
C ALA A 253 -13.60 32.68 -11.23
N ILE A 254 -14.65 33.48 -11.01
CA ILE A 254 -14.85 34.75 -11.74
C ILE A 254 -13.67 35.73 -11.53
N PRO A 255 -13.28 36.08 -10.28
CA PRO A 255 -12.08 36.89 -10.06
C PRO A 255 -10.79 36.24 -10.59
N ARG A 256 -10.61 34.94 -10.36
CA ARG A 256 -9.39 34.18 -10.72
C ARG A 256 -9.17 34.11 -12.22
N ILE A 257 -10.22 33.92 -13.00
CA ILE A 257 -10.15 33.93 -14.47
C ILE A 257 -9.67 35.30 -14.95
N LEU A 258 -10.18 36.38 -14.35
CA LEU A 258 -9.79 37.74 -14.72
C LEU A 258 -8.29 37.99 -14.42
N THR A 259 -7.84 37.62 -13.22
CA THR A 259 -6.44 37.80 -12.81
C THR A 259 -5.49 36.92 -13.61
N ALA A 260 -5.85 35.65 -13.85
CA ALA A 260 -5.08 34.74 -14.69
C ALA A 260 -4.94 35.25 -16.13
N LEU A 261 -6.02 35.75 -16.74
CA LEU A 261 -6.01 36.28 -18.10
C LEU A 261 -5.13 37.53 -18.19
N LEU A 262 -5.16 38.39 -17.16
CA LEU A 262 -4.27 39.54 -17.05
C LEU A 262 -2.80 39.13 -16.96
N VAL A 263 -2.45 38.18 -16.08
CA VAL A 263 -1.08 37.64 -15.95
C VAL A 263 -0.60 37.01 -17.25
N LEU A 264 -1.43 36.19 -17.89
CA LEU A 264 -1.12 35.55 -19.17
C LEU A 264 -0.87 36.59 -20.27
N ALA A 265 -1.71 37.63 -20.35
CA ALA A 265 -1.58 38.70 -21.34
C ALA A 265 -0.25 39.46 -21.17
N ILE A 266 0.11 39.79 -19.92
CA ILE A 266 1.39 40.44 -19.61
C ILE A 266 2.55 39.51 -19.98
N GLY A 267 2.52 38.25 -19.55
CA GLY A 267 3.59 37.30 -19.82
C GLY A 267 3.78 37.00 -21.31
N TRP A 268 2.69 36.87 -22.06
CA TRP A 268 2.72 36.73 -23.51
C TRP A 268 3.32 37.96 -24.20
N LEU A 269 2.94 39.16 -23.74
CA LEU A 269 3.50 40.42 -24.26
C LEU A 269 5.03 40.45 -24.03
N VAL A 270 5.48 40.16 -22.82
CA VAL A 270 6.90 40.13 -22.44
C VAL A 270 7.67 39.09 -23.26
N ALA A 271 7.13 37.88 -23.42
CA ALA A 271 7.74 36.82 -24.23
C ALA A 271 7.87 37.26 -25.69
N ARG A 272 6.82 37.87 -26.26
CA ARG A 272 6.81 38.33 -27.66
C ARG A 272 7.82 39.44 -27.90
N ILE A 273 7.92 40.41 -26.98
CA ILE A 273 8.92 41.48 -27.05
C ILE A 273 10.33 40.89 -26.98
N SER A 274 10.58 39.99 -26.02
CA SER A 274 11.89 39.35 -25.81
C SER A 274 12.34 38.55 -27.04
N ARG A 275 11.43 37.80 -27.68
CA ARG A 275 11.69 37.11 -28.95
C ARG A 275 12.22 38.05 -30.01
N GLY A 276 11.50 39.16 -30.23
CA GLY A 276 11.86 40.14 -31.26
C GLY A 276 13.20 40.79 -31.00
N ILE A 277 13.47 41.16 -29.74
CA ILE A 277 14.77 41.72 -29.34
C ILE A 277 15.89 40.71 -29.60
N VAL A 278 15.76 39.48 -29.10
CA VAL A 278 16.80 38.45 -29.24
C VAL A 278 17.03 38.07 -30.70
N SER A 279 15.97 37.82 -31.47
CA SER A 279 16.11 37.45 -32.89
C SER A 279 16.77 38.54 -33.70
N ASN A 280 16.39 39.82 -33.47
CA ASN A 280 16.94 40.95 -34.21
C ASN A 280 18.40 41.21 -33.84
N LEU A 281 18.76 41.09 -32.56
CA LEU A 281 20.14 41.24 -32.11
C LEU A 281 21.04 40.13 -32.68
N LEU A 282 20.61 38.86 -32.63
CA LEU A 282 21.40 37.76 -33.19
C LEU A 282 21.56 37.88 -34.71
N ALA A 283 20.50 38.27 -35.41
CA ALA A 283 20.54 38.50 -36.85
C ALA A 283 21.52 39.64 -37.20
N ALA A 284 21.48 40.75 -36.45
CA ALA A 284 22.39 41.89 -36.63
C ALA A 284 23.86 41.52 -36.38
N THR A 285 24.13 40.63 -35.42
CA THR A 285 25.49 40.10 -35.16
C THR A 285 25.96 39.03 -36.15
N GLY A 286 25.10 38.59 -37.08
CA GLY A 286 25.45 37.61 -38.12
C GLY A 286 25.35 36.14 -37.70
N ALA A 287 24.62 35.81 -36.63
CA ALA A 287 24.44 34.42 -36.17
C ALA A 287 23.80 33.53 -37.26
N ASP A 288 23.01 34.10 -38.15
CA ASP A 288 22.39 33.40 -39.29
C ASP A 288 23.43 32.88 -40.31
N GLN A 289 24.56 33.57 -40.45
CA GLN A 289 25.66 33.13 -41.33
C GLN A 289 26.38 31.91 -40.77
N ILE A 290 26.36 31.71 -39.45
CA ILE A 290 26.95 30.54 -38.81
C ILE A 290 26.04 29.31 -39.02
N GLY A 291 24.72 29.46 -38.86
CA GLY A 291 23.76 28.38 -39.08
C GLY A 291 23.77 27.83 -40.51
N THR A 292 23.99 28.70 -41.50
CA THR A 292 24.14 28.29 -42.92
C THR A 292 25.43 27.52 -43.17
N ARG A 293 26.56 27.89 -42.53
CA ARG A 293 27.82 27.12 -42.60
C ARG A 293 27.74 25.75 -41.94
N VAL A 294 26.86 25.59 -40.94
CA VAL A 294 26.63 24.33 -40.22
C VAL A 294 25.57 23.45 -40.92
N GLY A 295 25.00 23.91 -42.05
CA GLY A 295 24.08 23.11 -42.87
C GLY A 295 22.63 23.08 -42.37
N LEU A 296 22.26 23.88 -41.36
CA LEU A 296 20.89 23.92 -40.82
C LEU A 296 19.88 24.53 -41.81
N ALA A 297 20.35 25.28 -42.81
CA ALA A 297 19.49 25.97 -43.77
C ALA A 297 19.12 25.14 -45.01
N ALA A 298 19.57 23.88 -45.11
CA ALA A 298 19.61 23.21 -46.41
C ALA A 298 18.28 22.58 -46.90
N ASN A 299 17.24 22.41 -46.07
CA ASN A 299 16.10 21.56 -46.47
C ASN A 299 14.68 22.00 -46.05
N THR A 300 14.47 23.26 -45.66
CA THR A 300 13.11 23.76 -45.34
C THR A 300 12.76 24.91 -46.27
N GLN A 301 11.67 24.79 -47.04
CA GLN A 301 11.17 25.84 -47.95
C GLN A 301 10.86 27.17 -47.22
N ASP A 302 10.66 27.13 -45.90
CA ASP A 302 10.65 28.26 -44.97
C ASP A 302 11.89 28.20 -44.05
N GLY A 303 13.07 28.47 -44.60
CA GLY A 303 14.35 28.36 -43.87
C GLY A 303 14.34 29.11 -42.54
N VAL A 304 14.21 28.38 -41.43
CA VAL A 304 14.20 28.97 -40.09
C VAL A 304 15.61 29.47 -39.78
N SER A 305 15.79 30.78 -39.69
CA SER A 305 17.09 31.37 -39.36
C SER A 305 17.50 30.96 -37.93
N LEU A 306 18.80 30.76 -37.71
CA LEU A 306 19.33 30.37 -36.38
C LEU A 306 18.89 31.39 -35.31
N SER A 307 18.86 32.67 -35.68
CA SER A 307 18.40 33.76 -34.82
C SER A 307 16.90 33.68 -34.50
N GLY A 308 16.08 33.26 -35.47
CA GLY A 308 14.64 33.04 -35.27
C GLY A 308 14.35 31.82 -34.39
N LEU A 309 15.15 30.76 -34.52
CA LEU A 309 15.07 29.58 -33.67
C LEU A 309 15.42 29.93 -32.23
N VAL A 310 16.55 30.60 -31.99
CA VAL A 310 16.97 31.07 -30.66
C VAL A 310 15.95 32.02 -30.06
N GLY A 311 15.41 32.97 -30.84
CA GLY A 311 14.33 33.84 -30.39
C GLY A 311 13.07 33.07 -30.00
N THR A 312 12.73 31.99 -30.71
CA THR A 312 11.59 31.12 -30.37
C THR A 312 11.86 30.30 -29.11
N ILE A 313 13.09 29.84 -28.89
CA ILE A 313 13.48 29.17 -27.63
C ILE A 313 13.31 30.14 -26.45
N VAL A 314 13.80 31.38 -26.58
CA VAL A 314 13.63 32.40 -25.54
C VAL A 314 12.15 32.75 -25.32
N TYR A 315 11.36 32.84 -26.39
CA TYR A 315 9.91 33.01 -26.30
C TYR A 315 9.27 31.92 -25.44
N VAL A 316 9.56 30.65 -25.75
CA VAL A 316 9.01 29.50 -25.02
C VAL A 316 9.51 29.49 -23.57
N LEU A 317 10.79 29.81 -23.33
CA LEU A 317 11.40 29.84 -22.00
C LEU A 317 10.75 30.89 -21.08
N ILE A 318 10.29 32.02 -21.62
CA ILE A 318 9.58 33.06 -20.86
C ILE A 318 8.08 32.76 -20.76
N LEU A 319 7.49 32.24 -21.84
CA LEU A 319 6.07 31.93 -21.91
C LEU A 319 5.68 30.80 -20.95
N ILE A 320 6.52 29.77 -20.78
CA ILE A 320 6.20 28.64 -19.89
C ILE A 320 6.02 29.10 -18.43
N PRO A 321 6.98 29.81 -17.80
CA PRO A 321 6.78 30.35 -16.45
C PRO A 321 5.58 31.30 -16.34
N ALA A 322 5.33 32.13 -17.36
CA ALA A 322 4.17 33.00 -17.39
C ALA A 322 2.84 32.23 -17.47
N ALA A 323 2.79 31.16 -18.26
CA ALA A 323 1.63 30.29 -18.36
C ALA A 323 1.41 29.54 -17.03
N VAL A 324 2.47 29.05 -16.39
CA VAL A 324 2.38 28.45 -15.04
C VAL A 324 1.87 29.45 -14.02
N ALA A 325 2.36 30.70 -14.03
CA ALA A 325 1.87 31.76 -13.15
C ALA A 325 0.37 32.07 -13.36
N ALA A 326 -0.09 32.11 -14.62
CA ALA A 326 -1.50 32.29 -14.94
C ALA A 326 -2.37 31.09 -14.52
N LEU A 327 -1.88 29.86 -14.72
CA LEU A 327 -2.59 28.64 -14.30
C LEU A 327 -2.67 28.51 -12.77
N ASN A 328 -1.63 28.96 -12.06
CA ASN A 328 -1.63 29.04 -10.61
C ASN A 328 -2.67 30.03 -10.09
N GLU A 329 -2.79 31.19 -10.74
CA GLU A 329 -3.82 32.19 -10.42
C GLU A 329 -5.25 31.67 -10.69
N LEU A 330 -5.40 30.79 -11.68
CA LEU A 330 -6.65 30.08 -11.96
C LEU A 330 -6.97 28.99 -10.93
N ASP A 331 -6.07 28.75 -9.96
CA ASP A 331 -6.13 27.75 -8.90
C ASP A 331 -6.30 26.31 -9.41
N ILE A 332 -5.75 26.03 -10.60
CA ILE A 332 -5.67 24.67 -11.14
C ILE A 332 -4.39 24.02 -10.61
N GLN A 333 -4.31 23.87 -9.28
CA GLN A 333 -3.16 23.29 -8.55
C GLN A 333 -2.80 21.89 -9.09
N ALA A 334 -3.81 21.12 -9.51
CA ALA A 334 -3.62 19.79 -10.09
C ALA A 334 -2.71 19.75 -11.33
N ILE A 335 -2.54 20.87 -12.05
CA ILE A 335 -1.68 20.94 -13.25
C ILE A 335 -0.42 21.74 -12.99
N SER A 336 -0.52 22.81 -12.20
CA SER A 336 0.62 23.70 -11.91
C SER A 336 1.61 23.07 -10.93
N ASP A 337 1.16 22.34 -9.90
CA ASP A 337 2.05 21.75 -8.89
C ASP A 337 3.02 20.71 -9.46
N PRO A 338 2.57 19.70 -10.25
CA PRO A 338 3.49 18.71 -10.81
C PRO A 338 4.53 19.37 -11.74
N ALA A 339 4.14 20.39 -12.50
CA ALA A 339 5.04 21.09 -13.40
C ALA A 339 6.15 21.84 -12.65
N VAL A 340 5.80 22.53 -11.56
CA VAL A 340 6.78 23.22 -10.70
C VAL A 340 7.69 22.22 -9.99
N GLN A 341 7.13 21.12 -9.47
CA GLN A 341 7.91 20.06 -8.83
C GLN A 341 8.90 19.40 -9.78
N MET A 342 8.55 19.20 -11.06
CA MET A 342 9.50 18.68 -12.06
C MET A 342 10.67 19.63 -12.29
N LEU A 343 10.43 20.94 -12.35
CA LEU A 343 11.49 21.94 -12.48
C LEU A 343 12.40 21.95 -11.25
N GLU A 344 11.82 21.93 -10.06
CA GLU A 344 12.56 21.87 -8.81
C GLU A 344 13.41 20.60 -8.70
N GLN A 345 12.86 19.44 -9.10
CA GLN A 345 13.59 18.18 -9.17
C GLN A 345 14.79 18.26 -10.12
N ILE A 346 14.62 18.87 -11.30
CA ILE A 346 15.73 19.03 -12.25
C ILE A 346 16.83 19.94 -11.66
N LEU A 347 16.45 21.07 -11.04
CA LEU A 347 17.42 22.01 -10.47
C LEU A 347 18.18 21.43 -9.27
N THR A 348 17.50 20.66 -8.43
CA THR A 348 18.08 20.01 -7.24
C THR A 348 18.90 18.76 -7.59
N ALA A 349 18.57 18.06 -8.68
CA ALA A 349 19.32 16.91 -9.15
C ALA A 349 20.75 17.28 -9.61
N ILE A 350 20.96 18.47 -10.18
CA ILE A 350 22.28 18.86 -10.72
C ILE A 350 23.37 18.83 -9.63
N PRO A 351 23.21 19.52 -8.47
CA PRO A 351 24.17 19.40 -7.37
C PRO A 351 24.33 17.97 -6.84
N GLN A 352 23.22 17.24 -6.68
CA GLN A 352 23.23 15.88 -6.11
C GLN A 352 24.01 14.90 -7.00
N ILE A 353 23.86 14.98 -8.32
CA ILE A 353 24.59 14.12 -9.27
C ILE A 353 26.10 14.37 -9.19
N LEU A 354 26.52 15.64 -9.09
CA LEU A 354 27.93 15.98 -8.93
C LEU A 354 28.49 15.45 -7.61
N MET A 355 27.75 15.61 -6.51
CA MET A 355 28.15 15.12 -5.19
C MET A 355 28.23 13.59 -5.15
N ALA A 356 27.25 12.89 -5.72
CA ALA A 356 27.26 11.43 -5.81
C ALA A 356 28.42 10.91 -6.65
N GLY A 357 28.70 11.55 -7.80
CA GLY A 357 29.85 11.22 -8.65
C GLY A 357 31.18 11.43 -7.94
N LEU A 358 31.34 12.55 -7.22
CA LEU A 358 32.54 12.83 -6.42
C LEU A 358 32.77 11.76 -5.34
N VAL A 359 31.72 11.40 -4.59
CA VAL A 359 31.79 10.35 -3.56
C VAL A 359 32.23 9.02 -4.17
N LEU A 360 31.66 8.63 -5.30
CA LEU A 360 32.00 7.35 -5.94
C LEU A 360 33.47 7.31 -6.40
N VAL A 361 34.00 8.42 -6.92
CA VAL A 361 35.43 8.54 -7.27
C VAL A 361 36.31 8.38 -6.02
N VAL A 362 35.94 9.04 -4.91
CA VAL A 362 36.69 8.93 -3.64
C VAL A 362 36.72 7.49 -3.14
N PHE A 363 35.58 6.80 -3.10
CA PHE A 363 35.51 5.39 -2.69
C PHE A 363 36.26 4.45 -3.62
N TYR A 364 36.27 4.71 -4.92
CA TYR A 364 37.07 3.92 -5.87
C TYR A 364 38.58 4.07 -5.61
N VAL A 365 39.06 5.30 -5.39
CA VAL A 365 40.48 5.56 -5.07
C VAL A 365 40.87 4.89 -3.76
N ILE A 366 40.06 5.06 -2.71
CA ILE A 366 40.28 4.41 -1.41
C ILE A 366 40.24 2.89 -1.57
N GLY A 367 39.25 2.35 -2.27
CA GLY A 367 39.07 0.93 -2.50
C GLY A 367 40.23 0.29 -3.23
N ARG A 368 40.81 0.98 -4.20
CA ARG A 368 42.02 0.54 -4.90
C ARG A 368 43.23 0.48 -3.96
N PHE A 369 43.46 1.55 -3.20
CA PHE A 369 44.56 1.58 -2.23
C PHE A 369 44.45 0.46 -1.19
N VAL A 370 43.25 0.25 -0.63
CA VAL A 370 43.00 -0.81 0.36
C VAL A 370 43.14 -2.20 -0.28
N SER A 371 42.64 -2.40 -1.50
CA SER A 371 42.82 -3.66 -2.23
C SER A 371 44.29 -4.00 -2.42
N ASP A 372 45.09 -3.05 -2.91
CA ASP A 372 46.53 -3.27 -3.16
C ASP A 372 47.27 -3.59 -1.85
N LEU A 373 46.91 -2.90 -0.76
CA LEU A 373 47.43 -3.19 0.58
C LEU A 373 47.07 -4.61 1.03
N VAL A 374 45.81 -5.01 0.87
CA VAL A 374 45.32 -6.35 1.25
C VAL A 374 46.02 -7.43 0.44
N VAL A 375 46.18 -7.26 -0.88
CA VAL A 375 46.91 -8.18 -1.76
C VAL A 375 48.36 -8.32 -1.29
N SER A 376 49.04 -7.21 -1.01
CA SER A 376 50.43 -7.21 -0.55
C SER A 376 50.57 -7.96 0.79
N ILE A 377 49.66 -7.74 1.73
CA ILE A 377 49.67 -8.41 3.04
C ILE A 377 49.40 -9.92 2.86
N LEU A 378 48.37 -10.30 2.11
CA LEU A 378 48.03 -11.71 1.85
C LEU A 378 49.19 -12.45 1.17
N ARG A 379 49.81 -11.83 0.17
CA ARG A 379 50.97 -12.38 -0.52
C ARG A 379 52.18 -12.52 0.40
N SER A 380 52.41 -11.56 1.29
CA SER A 380 53.51 -11.62 2.28
C SER A 380 53.38 -12.79 3.27
N ILE A 381 52.15 -13.19 3.61
CA ILE A 381 51.85 -14.33 4.50
C ILE A 381 51.88 -15.66 3.72
N GLY A 382 52.01 -15.62 2.39
CA GLY A 382 52.00 -16.81 1.53
C GLY A 382 50.60 -17.34 1.21
N PHE A 383 49.57 -16.49 1.24
CA PHE A 383 48.18 -16.87 0.97
C PHE A 383 47.97 -17.48 -0.43
N ASP A 384 48.83 -17.16 -1.39
CA ASP A 384 48.76 -17.73 -2.75
C ASP A 384 48.87 -19.27 -2.76
N ASN A 385 49.52 -19.85 -1.75
CA ASN A 385 49.70 -21.30 -1.63
C ASN A 385 48.55 -22.01 -0.88
N ILE A 386 47.53 -21.27 -0.41
CA ILE A 386 46.49 -21.82 0.46
C ILE A 386 45.63 -22.89 -0.24
N MET A 387 45.37 -22.77 -1.55
CA MET A 387 44.67 -23.81 -2.33
C MET A 387 45.42 -25.14 -2.35
N GLY A 388 46.75 -25.11 -2.40
CA GLY A 388 47.59 -26.30 -2.31
C GLY A 388 47.49 -26.96 -0.94
N ILE A 389 47.48 -26.17 0.13
CA ILE A 389 47.32 -26.65 1.52
C ILE A 389 45.94 -27.26 1.75
N LEU A 390 44.90 -26.71 1.10
CA LEU A 390 43.52 -27.22 1.14
C LEU A 390 43.33 -28.52 0.35
N GLY A 391 44.35 -28.97 -0.39
CA GLY A 391 44.31 -30.22 -1.16
C GLY A 391 43.64 -30.09 -2.52
N LEU A 392 43.61 -28.87 -3.08
CA LEU A 392 43.05 -28.56 -4.41
C LEU A 392 44.14 -27.99 -5.36
N PRO A 393 45.24 -28.72 -5.63
CA PRO A 393 46.36 -28.22 -6.45
C PRO A 393 46.00 -28.04 -7.93
N GLU A 394 44.99 -28.75 -8.43
CA GLU A 394 44.46 -28.58 -9.80
C GLU A 394 43.84 -27.18 -10.03
N LEU A 395 43.47 -26.48 -8.95
CA LEU A 395 42.90 -25.12 -9.00
C LEU A 395 43.93 -24.02 -8.71
N SER A 396 45.16 -24.37 -8.31
CA SER A 396 46.25 -23.40 -8.21
C SER A 396 46.81 -23.14 -9.61
N VAL A 397 46.30 -22.10 -10.27
CA VAL A 397 46.78 -21.68 -11.59
C VAL A 397 48.19 -21.06 -11.44
N PRO A 398 49.18 -21.45 -12.26
CA PRO A 398 50.48 -20.81 -12.26
C PRO A 398 50.34 -19.31 -12.56
N ALA A 399 50.93 -18.47 -11.71
CA ALA A 399 50.91 -17.00 -11.84
C ALA A 399 51.69 -16.46 -13.06
N ALA A 400 52.32 -17.34 -13.86
CA ALA A 400 53.11 -16.96 -15.03
C ALA A 400 52.48 -17.55 -16.30
N ALA A 401 52.18 -16.68 -17.26
CA ALA A 401 51.82 -17.07 -18.62
C ALA A 401 52.97 -17.91 -19.20
N GLN A 402 52.76 -19.22 -19.34
CA GLN A 402 53.67 -20.07 -20.09
C GLN A 402 53.24 -20.02 -21.56
N ALA A 403 54.05 -19.40 -22.41
CA ALA A 403 53.88 -19.51 -23.86
C ALA A 403 54.32 -20.92 -24.27
N GLN A 404 53.37 -21.84 -24.40
CA GLN A 404 53.63 -23.13 -25.02
C GLN A 404 53.51 -22.97 -26.55
N PRO A 405 54.54 -23.36 -27.33
CA PRO A 405 54.41 -23.41 -28.78
C PRO A 405 53.40 -24.51 -29.10
N THR A 406 52.21 -24.11 -29.56
CA THR A 406 51.20 -25.04 -30.07
C THR A 406 51.21 -24.98 -31.59
N VAL A 407 51.17 -26.13 -32.25
CA VAL A 407 50.99 -26.20 -33.70
C VAL A 407 49.48 -26.37 -33.92
N ASP A 408 48.86 -25.47 -34.66
CA ASP A 408 47.46 -25.61 -35.05
C ASP A 408 47.29 -26.78 -36.04
N THR A 409 46.05 -27.22 -36.25
CA THR A 409 45.70 -28.41 -37.06
C THR A 409 46.21 -28.34 -38.52
N GLU A 410 46.71 -27.19 -38.98
CA GLU A 410 47.27 -26.95 -40.31
C GLU A 410 48.81 -26.84 -40.34
N GLY A 411 49.50 -27.06 -39.21
CA GLY A 411 50.97 -27.10 -39.18
C GLY A 411 51.66 -25.73 -39.04
N GLN A 412 50.93 -24.67 -38.66
CA GLN A 412 51.51 -23.35 -38.42
C GLN A 412 51.82 -23.13 -36.92
N PRO A 413 52.94 -22.43 -36.60
CA PRO A 413 53.27 -22.12 -35.22
C PRO A 413 52.29 -21.08 -34.66
N SER A 414 51.43 -21.51 -33.74
CA SER A 414 50.44 -20.68 -33.06
C SER A 414 50.77 -20.58 -31.56
N THR A 415 51.08 -19.37 -31.08
CA THR A 415 51.22 -19.09 -29.64
C THR A 415 49.86 -18.88 -29.01
N THR A 416 49.38 -19.84 -28.23
CA THR A 416 48.23 -19.64 -27.33
C THR A 416 48.70 -18.87 -26.10
N VAL A 417 48.27 -17.60 -25.98
CA VAL A 417 48.49 -16.79 -24.78
C VAL A 417 47.48 -17.26 -23.73
N GLN A 418 47.92 -18.14 -22.81
CA GLN A 418 47.15 -18.42 -21.61
C GLN A 418 47.09 -17.14 -20.77
N THR A 419 45.89 -16.56 -20.62
CA THR A 419 45.65 -15.43 -19.74
C THR A 419 46.09 -15.81 -18.32
N PRO A 420 46.94 -15.01 -17.65
CA PRO A 420 47.37 -15.32 -16.30
C PRO A 420 46.16 -15.57 -15.40
N GLY A 421 46.08 -16.74 -14.78
CA GLY A 421 45.08 -16.99 -13.75
C GLY A 421 45.32 -16.02 -12.59
N ARG A 422 44.25 -15.37 -12.11
CA ARG A 422 44.36 -14.47 -10.95
C ARG A 422 44.78 -15.26 -9.72
N THR A 423 45.75 -14.74 -8.99
CA THR A 423 46.17 -15.37 -7.74
C THR A 423 45.08 -15.27 -6.67
N PRO A 424 44.98 -16.21 -5.72
CA PRO A 424 43.99 -16.13 -4.65
C PRO A 424 44.03 -14.82 -3.86
N SER A 425 45.22 -14.24 -3.66
CA SER A 425 45.37 -12.92 -3.02
C SER A 425 44.77 -11.79 -3.87
N GLU A 426 44.98 -11.79 -5.19
CA GLU A 426 44.37 -10.83 -6.12
C GLU A 426 42.84 -10.93 -6.16
N VAL A 427 42.29 -12.14 -6.08
CA VAL A 427 40.83 -12.34 -6.01
C VAL A 427 40.25 -11.70 -4.75
N VAL A 428 40.89 -11.89 -3.59
CA VAL A 428 40.47 -11.26 -2.34
C VAL A 428 40.60 -9.73 -2.44
N GLY A 429 41.67 -9.20 -3.02
CA GLY A 429 41.82 -7.77 -3.29
C GLY A 429 40.67 -7.20 -4.13
N LEU A 430 40.31 -7.87 -5.22
CA LEU A 430 39.17 -7.49 -6.07
C LEU A 430 37.85 -7.48 -5.28
N ILE A 431 37.61 -8.47 -4.43
CA ILE A 431 36.41 -8.55 -3.58
C ILE A 431 36.37 -7.36 -2.61
N VAL A 432 37.50 -6.99 -2.01
CA VAL A 432 37.61 -5.82 -1.13
C VAL A 432 37.35 -4.53 -1.89
N LEU A 433 37.95 -4.35 -3.07
CA LEU A 433 37.68 -3.20 -3.95
C LEU A 433 36.20 -3.10 -4.28
N ALA A 434 35.59 -4.21 -4.73
CA ALA A 434 34.17 -4.25 -5.06
C ALA A 434 33.30 -3.92 -3.85
N GLY A 435 33.63 -4.42 -2.66
CA GLY A 435 32.91 -4.11 -1.41
C GLY A 435 32.98 -2.63 -1.04
N ILE A 436 34.17 -2.01 -1.11
CA ILE A 436 34.35 -0.59 -0.79
C ILE A 436 33.63 0.30 -1.82
N VAL A 437 33.72 -0.04 -3.11
CA VAL A 437 33.00 0.68 -4.17
C VAL A 437 31.48 0.54 -4.01
N LEU A 438 30.98 -0.65 -3.68
CA LEU A 438 29.55 -0.86 -3.40
C LEU A 438 29.08 -0.08 -2.16
N PHE A 439 29.91 0.04 -1.13
CA PHE A 439 29.61 0.89 0.02
C PHE A 439 29.53 2.37 -0.39
N GLY A 440 30.48 2.84 -1.20
CA GLY A 440 30.42 4.18 -1.80
C GLY A 440 29.20 4.38 -2.69
N ALA A 441 28.76 3.33 -3.40
CA ALA A 441 27.55 3.36 -4.21
C ALA A 441 26.29 3.57 -3.35
N VAL A 442 26.20 2.98 -2.13
CA VAL A 442 25.11 3.27 -1.18
C VAL A 442 25.07 4.76 -0.83
N THR A 443 26.21 5.33 -0.42
CA THR A 443 26.30 6.76 -0.09
C THR A 443 25.96 7.63 -1.30
N ALA A 444 26.41 7.27 -2.50
CA ALA A 444 26.09 7.97 -3.73
C ALA A 444 24.58 7.92 -4.06
N THR A 445 23.93 6.76 -3.89
CA THR A 445 22.48 6.62 -4.11
C THR A 445 21.64 7.33 -3.07
N GLU A 446 22.12 7.44 -1.83
CA GLU A 446 21.49 8.23 -0.77
C GLU A 446 21.54 9.73 -1.09
N ILE A 447 22.68 10.22 -1.59
CA ILE A 447 22.84 11.61 -2.04
C ILE A 447 21.89 11.93 -3.21
N LEU A 448 21.71 10.99 -4.13
CA LEU A 448 20.75 11.10 -5.24
C LEU A 448 19.29 10.96 -4.80
N GLN A 449 19.03 10.65 -3.52
CA GLN A 449 17.69 10.41 -2.95
C GLN A 449 16.88 9.30 -3.62
N PHE A 450 17.55 8.34 -4.29
CA PHE A 450 16.89 7.18 -4.86
C PHE A 450 16.80 6.05 -3.82
N ALA A 451 15.76 6.12 -2.97
CA ALA A 451 15.55 5.15 -1.88
C ALA A 451 15.47 3.69 -2.38
N ALA A 452 14.83 3.46 -3.52
CA ALA A 452 14.72 2.12 -4.11
C ALA A 452 16.10 1.55 -4.51
N LEU A 453 16.94 2.34 -5.17
CA LEU A 453 18.29 1.93 -5.55
C LEU A 453 19.16 1.69 -4.32
N THR A 454 19.06 2.57 -3.32
CA THR A 454 19.78 2.42 -2.05
C THR A 454 19.43 1.10 -1.36
N ASN A 455 18.13 0.77 -1.27
CA ASN A 455 17.67 -0.48 -0.67
C ASN A 455 18.20 -1.72 -1.42
N ILE A 456 18.24 -1.65 -2.76
CA ILE A 456 18.76 -2.75 -3.59
C ILE A 456 20.27 -2.93 -3.33
N VAL A 457 21.05 -1.86 -3.36
CA VAL A 457 22.50 -1.95 -3.12
C VAL A 457 22.81 -2.43 -1.69
N GLN A 458 22.07 -1.95 -0.68
CA GLN A 458 22.19 -2.41 0.70
C GLN A 458 21.81 -3.90 0.85
N ALA A 459 20.79 -4.37 0.14
CA ALA A 459 20.42 -5.78 0.12
C ALA A 459 21.53 -6.64 -0.49
N ILE A 460 22.12 -6.20 -1.61
CA ILE A 460 23.26 -6.85 -2.24
C ILE A 460 24.44 -6.92 -1.26
N LEU A 461 24.81 -5.80 -0.62
CA LEU A 461 25.89 -5.77 0.38
C LEU A 461 25.65 -6.74 1.54
N ARG A 462 24.42 -6.82 2.04
CA ARG A 462 24.05 -7.74 3.13
C ARG A 462 24.22 -9.20 2.70
N VAL A 463 23.80 -9.53 1.47
CA VAL A 463 23.96 -10.88 0.92
C VAL A 463 25.44 -11.19 0.68
N SER A 464 26.21 -10.26 0.10
CA SER A 464 27.66 -10.40 -0.08
C SER A 464 28.38 -10.62 1.24
N ALA A 465 28.04 -9.87 2.30
CA ALA A 465 28.64 -10.03 3.63
C ALA A 465 28.37 -11.42 4.23
N ARG A 466 27.14 -11.94 4.06
CA ARG A 466 26.79 -13.31 4.49
C ARG A 466 27.56 -14.38 3.71
N ILE A 467 27.68 -14.22 2.40
CA ILE A 467 28.45 -15.13 1.54
C ILE A 467 29.93 -15.14 1.94
N ILE A 468 30.54 -13.96 2.14
CA ILE A 468 31.94 -13.86 2.57
C ILE A 468 32.13 -14.53 3.93
N SER A 469 31.24 -14.27 4.88
CA SER A 469 31.27 -14.91 6.20
C SER A 469 31.19 -16.43 6.10
N ALA A 470 30.30 -16.95 5.25
CA ALA A 470 30.17 -18.39 4.98
C ALA A 470 31.43 -18.99 4.37
N LEU A 471 32.06 -18.32 3.40
CA LEU A 471 33.30 -18.75 2.78
C LEU A 471 34.46 -18.78 3.79
N VAL A 472 34.55 -17.79 4.69
CA VAL A 472 35.56 -17.78 5.76
C VAL A 472 35.36 -18.95 6.72
N VAL A 473 34.13 -19.16 7.21
CA VAL A 473 33.79 -20.30 8.09
C VAL A 473 34.12 -21.63 7.41
N PHE A 474 33.75 -21.78 6.14
CA PHE A 474 34.02 -22.97 5.36
C PHE A 474 35.53 -23.22 5.17
N GLY A 475 36.28 -22.18 4.80
CA GLY A 475 37.73 -22.25 4.60
C GLY A 475 38.48 -22.64 5.87
N VAL A 476 38.15 -22.01 7.01
CA VAL A 476 38.73 -22.36 8.32
C VAL A 476 38.37 -23.80 8.70
N GLY A 477 37.13 -24.21 8.46
CA GLY A 477 36.70 -25.56 8.79
C GLY A 477 37.32 -26.64 7.90
N LEU A 478 37.56 -26.38 6.61
CA LEU A 478 38.34 -27.27 5.76
C LEU A 478 39.78 -27.43 6.26
N TYR A 479 40.40 -26.34 6.72
CA TYR A 479 41.72 -26.39 7.34
C TYR A 479 41.70 -27.29 8.59
N LEU A 480 40.72 -27.13 9.48
CA LEU A 480 40.56 -27.97 10.67
C LEU A 480 40.30 -29.45 10.33
N ALA A 481 39.51 -29.74 9.29
CA ALA A 481 39.25 -31.10 8.84
C ALA A 481 40.54 -31.80 8.37
N ASN A 482 41.39 -31.09 7.64
CA ASN A 482 42.68 -31.59 7.17
C ASN A 482 43.68 -31.74 8.31
N LEU A 483 43.66 -30.83 9.29
CA LEU A 483 44.49 -30.93 10.50
C LEU A 483 44.11 -32.18 11.31
N ALA A 484 42.81 -32.39 11.54
CA ALA A 484 42.30 -33.58 12.22
C ALA A 484 42.74 -34.87 11.52
N PHE A 485 42.64 -34.91 10.18
CA PHE A 485 43.12 -36.04 9.39
C PHE A 485 44.61 -36.33 9.64
N ARG A 486 45.46 -35.29 9.57
CA ARG A 486 46.91 -35.42 9.74
C ARG A 486 47.27 -35.90 11.14
N LEU A 487 46.71 -35.28 12.18
CA LEU A 487 46.97 -35.64 13.58
C LEU A 487 46.55 -37.09 13.88
N ILE A 488 45.39 -37.52 13.38
CA ILE A 488 44.91 -38.89 13.62
C ILE A 488 45.75 -39.91 12.83
N SER A 489 46.08 -39.59 11.58
CA SER A 489 46.93 -40.47 10.76
C SER A 489 48.34 -40.64 11.31
N ALA A 490 48.85 -39.66 12.06
CA ALA A 490 50.18 -39.68 12.66
C ALA A 490 50.29 -40.60 13.90
N MET A 491 49.17 -41.05 14.48
CA MET A 491 49.17 -41.92 15.68
C MET A 491 49.62 -43.36 15.42
N GLY A 492 49.86 -43.76 14.17
CA GLY A 492 50.56 -45.02 13.83
C GLY A 492 49.79 -46.32 14.09
N THR A 493 48.50 -46.28 14.45
CA THR A 493 47.68 -47.49 14.64
C THR A 493 47.19 -48.05 13.30
N SER A 494 46.98 -49.37 13.22
CA SER A 494 46.51 -50.03 11.98
C SER A 494 45.14 -49.54 11.49
N GLN A 495 44.29 -49.00 12.39
CA GLN A 495 43.03 -48.33 12.04
C GLN A 495 43.11 -46.79 12.01
N ALA A 496 44.29 -46.16 12.18
CA ALA A 496 44.43 -44.70 12.20
C ALA A 496 43.88 -44.03 10.93
N ARG A 497 44.04 -44.67 9.77
CA ARG A 497 43.62 -44.11 8.48
C ARG A 497 42.09 -44.06 8.33
N THR A 498 41.39 -45.12 8.73
CA THR A 498 39.92 -45.16 8.66
C THR A 498 39.30 -44.19 9.66
N LEU A 499 39.88 -44.08 10.85
CA LEU A 499 39.45 -43.12 11.87
C LEU A 499 39.72 -41.67 11.42
N ALA A 500 40.88 -41.40 10.82
CA ALA A 500 41.22 -40.09 10.28
C ALA A 500 40.26 -39.65 9.17
N GLN A 501 39.91 -40.57 8.27
CA GLN A 501 38.98 -40.28 7.17
C GLN A 501 37.55 -40.04 7.70
N ALA A 502 37.09 -40.84 8.66
CA ALA A 502 35.80 -40.61 9.31
C ALA A 502 35.74 -39.25 10.01
N ALA A 503 36.78 -38.88 10.76
CA ALA A 503 36.88 -37.57 11.41
C ALA A 503 36.88 -36.41 10.41
N ARG A 504 37.64 -36.52 9.31
CA ARG A 504 37.66 -35.51 8.25
C ARG A 504 36.28 -35.30 7.64
N ILE A 505 35.58 -36.38 7.29
CA ILE A 505 34.22 -36.30 6.71
C ILE A 505 33.25 -35.67 7.70
N ALA A 506 33.32 -36.05 8.99
CA ALA A 506 32.47 -35.48 10.03
C ALA A 506 32.67 -33.96 10.18
N VAL A 507 33.93 -33.50 10.20
CA VAL A 507 34.24 -32.05 10.28
C VAL A 507 33.78 -31.31 9.02
N ILE A 508 34.00 -31.86 7.82
CA ILE A 508 33.54 -31.22 6.57
C ILE A 508 32.01 -31.10 6.55
N ALA A 509 31.29 -32.14 6.95
CA ALA A 509 29.84 -32.12 7.01
C ALA A 509 29.34 -31.04 7.98
N LEU A 510 29.91 -30.98 9.19
CA LEU A 510 29.58 -30.00 10.22
C LEU A 510 29.86 -28.56 9.76
N VAL A 511 31.04 -28.32 9.18
CA VAL A 511 31.46 -27.02 8.67
C VAL A 511 30.62 -26.59 7.48
N GLY A 512 30.27 -27.52 6.59
CA GLY A 512 29.38 -27.26 5.45
C GLY A 512 28.00 -26.78 5.91
N ALA A 513 27.43 -27.41 6.93
CA ALA A 513 26.17 -26.97 7.53
C ALA A 513 26.28 -25.57 8.14
N MET A 514 27.33 -25.30 8.92
CA MET A 514 27.56 -23.97 9.49
C MET A 514 27.76 -22.89 8.41
N ALA A 515 28.46 -23.19 7.32
CA ALA A 515 28.66 -22.26 6.22
C ALA A 515 27.34 -21.96 5.48
N LEU A 516 26.51 -22.98 5.21
CA LEU A 516 25.18 -22.80 4.61
C LEU A 516 24.27 -21.95 5.51
N GLN A 517 24.33 -22.20 6.83
CA GLN A 517 23.61 -21.41 7.82
C GLN A 517 24.06 -19.94 7.80
N GLN A 518 25.37 -19.68 7.71
CA GLN A 518 25.92 -18.33 7.67
C GLN A 518 25.52 -17.57 6.39
N MET A 519 25.35 -18.27 5.27
CA MET A 519 24.85 -17.70 4.03
C MET A 519 23.36 -17.29 4.13
N GLY A 520 22.63 -17.82 5.11
CA GLY A 520 21.20 -17.57 5.33
C GLY A 520 20.30 -18.42 4.44
N VAL A 521 20.82 -19.52 3.88
CA VAL A 521 20.06 -20.42 3.01
C VAL A 521 19.32 -21.44 3.88
N ALA A 522 18.00 -21.28 3.99
CA ALA A 522 17.09 -22.21 4.66
C ALA A 522 17.62 -22.69 6.02
N THR A 523 18.00 -21.75 6.89
CA THR A 523 18.66 -22.02 8.18
C THR A 523 17.89 -23.03 9.03
N ASP A 524 16.56 -22.98 9.01
CA ASP A 524 15.73 -23.90 9.78
C ASP A 524 15.78 -25.32 9.21
N ILE A 525 15.79 -25.47 7.88
CA ILE A 525 15.92 -26.77 7.23
C ILE A 525 17.30 -27.37 7.55
N VAL A 526 18.37 -26.57 7.46
CA VAL A 526 19.72 -27.03 7.78
C VAL A 526 19.83 -27.43 9.25
N ASN A 527 19.34 -26.58 10.17
CA ASN A 527 19.37 -26.86 11.61
C ASN A 527 18.59 -28.13 11.98
N LEU A 528 17.39 -28.30 11.43
CA LEU A 528 16.57 -29.49 11.65
C LEU A 528 17.21 -30.74 11.05
N ALA A 529 17.66 -30.68 9.80
CA ALA A 529 18.27 -31.82 9.13
C ALA A 529 19.53 -32.29 9.86
N PHE A 530 20.41 -31.36 10.25
CA PHE A 530 21.63 -31.70 10.99
C PHE A 530 21.35 -32.13 12.43
N GLY A 531 20.43 -31.46 13.12
CA GLY A 531 20.01 -31.83 14.48
C GLY A 531 19.41 -33.23 14.52
N LEU A 532 18.56 -33.58 13.55
CA LEU A 532 17.99 -34.92 13.41
C LEU A 532 19.03 -35.96 13.02
N LEU A 533 19.93 -35.64 12.09
CA LEU A 533 20.99 -36.55 11.64
C LEU A 533 21.97 -36.85 12.79
N LEU A 534 22.48 -35.83 13.48
CA LEU A 534 23.35 -36.01 14.63
C LEU A 534 22.62 -36.72 15.78
N GLY A 535 21.34 -36.37 16.01
CA GLY A 535 20.49 -37.08 16.97
C GLY A 535 20.35 -38.56 16.64
N ALA A 536 20.09 -38.92 15.38
CA ALA A 536 19.98 -40.31 14.93
C ALA A 536 21.30 -41.07 15.07
N ILE A 537 22.43 -40.46 14.71
CA ILE A 537 23.76 -41.06 14.90
C ILE A 537 24.05 -41.26 16.39
N ALA A 538 23.75 -40.28 17.24
CA ALA A 538 23.95 -40.39 18.68
C ALA A 538 23.13 -41.54 19.29
N VAL A 539 21.86 -41.67 18.88
CA VAL A 539 20.99 -42.78 19.29
C VAL A 539 21.53 -44.12 18.77
N ALA A 540 21.95 -44.20 17.51
CA ALA A 540 22.51 -45.42 16.93
C ALA A 540 23.78 -45.88 17.66
N ILE A 541 24.69 -44.96 17.97
CA ILE A 541 25.92 -45.23 18.75
C ILE A 541 25.54 -45.69 20.17
N ALA A 542 24.62 -44.99 20.83
CA ALA A 542 24.17 -45.36 22.18
C ALA A 542 23.59 -46.79 22.22
N ILE A 543 22.80 -47.17 21.21
CA ILE A 543 22.24 -48.53 21.10
C ILE A 543 23.34 -49.55 20.79
N ALA A 544 24.24 -49.26 19.85
CA ALA A 544 25.31 -50.16 19.45
C ALA A 544 26.26 -50.48 20.62
N PHE A 545 26.69 -49.47 21.37
CA PHE A 545 27.52 -49.66 22.56
C PHE A 545 26.73 -50.27 23.73
N GLY A 546 25.49 -49.83 23.96
CA GLY A 546 24.67 -50.31 25.06
C GLY A 546 24.33 -51.81 24.95
N LEU A 547 24.00 -52.28 23.75
CA LEU A 547 23.72 -53.69 23.51
C LEU A 547 25.00 -54.52 23.32
N GLY A 548 25.99 -54.01 22.58
CA GLY A 548 27.23 -54.74 22.28
C GLY A 548 28.22 -54.84 23.43
N GLY A 549 28.21 -53.89 24.37
CA GLY A 549 29.11 -53.87 25.52
C GLY A 549 28.58 -54.61 26.77
N ARG A 550 27.33 -55.09 26.72
CA ARG A 550 26.66 -55.73 27.88
C ARG A 550 27.45 -56.90 28.44
N ASP A 551 27.91 -57.79 27.58
CA ASP A 551 28.57 -59.03 28.00
C ASP A 551 29.95 -58.72 28.61
N ILE A 552 30.75 -57.87 27.95
CA ILE A 552 32.06 -57.42 28.46
C ILE A 552 31.91 -56.68 29.80
N ALA A 553 30.94 -55.77 29.91
CA ALA A 553 30.68 -55.08 31.17
C ALA A 553 30.28 -56.05 32.29
N SER A 554 29.48 -57.07 31.96
CA SER A 554 29.08 -58.10 32.93
C SER A 554 30.26 -58.95 33.39
N GLU A 555 31.18 -59.29 32.48
CA GLU A 555 32.40 -60.06 32.77
C GLU A 555 33.31 -59.26 33.70
N GLN A 556 33.60 -57.99 33.38
CA GLN A 556 34.49 -57.15 34.19
C GLN A 556 33.93 -56.86 35.58
N ILE A 557 32.61 -56.66 35.70
CA ILE A 557 31.96 -56.48 37.02
C ILE A 557 32.08 -57.76 37.86
N ARG A 558 31.90 -58.94 37.24
CA ARG A 558 32.08 -60.25 37.92
C ARG A 558 33.52 -60.45 38.37
N GLU A 559 34.49 -60.08 37.53
CA GLU A 559 35.91 -60.18 37.82
C GLU A 559 36.32 -59.25 38.97
N TRP A 560 35.84 -57.99 38.95
CA TRP A 560 35.98 -57.05 40.06
C TRP A 560 35.39 -57.59 41.36
N LEU A 561 34.17 -58.11 41.30
CA LEU A 561 33.48 -58.68 42.46
C LEU A 561 34.23 -59.89 43.04
N ASN A 562 34.81 -60.72 42.18
CA ASN A 562 35.60 -61.88 42.59
C ASN A 562 36.91 -61.49 43.25
N ASN A 563 37.61 -60.48 42.73
CA ASN A 563 38.83 -59.93 43.35
C ASN A 563 38.55 -59.33 44.73
N PHE A 564 37.39 -58.67 44.91
CA PHE A 564 36.98 -58.19 46.23
C PHE A 564 36.66 -59.32 47.22
N LYS A 565 36.08 -60.43 46.74
CA LYS A 565 35.78 -61.60 47.58
C LYS A 565 37.01 -62.44 47.94
N GLN A 566 38.09 -62.38 47.17
CA GLN A 566 39.35 -63.09 47.48
C GLN A 566 40.26 -62.35 48.45
N ASN A 567 40.06 -61.04 48.63
CA ASN A 567 40.80 -60.18 49.56
C ASN A 567 40.12 -60.01 50.93
N GLN A 568 39.10 -60.83 51.23
CA GLN A 568 38.57 -61.09 52.57
C GLN A 568 38.80 -62.56 52.90
#